data_AF-A0A0L7L0F3-F1
#
_entry.id   AF-A0A0L7L0F3-F1
#
_cell.length_a   1.000
_cell.length_b   1.000
_cell.length_c   1.000
_cell.angle_alpha   90.00
_cell.angle_beta   90.00
_cell.angle_gamma   90.00
#
_symmetry.space_group_name_H-M   'P 1'
#
loop_
_entity.id
_entity.type
_entity.pdbx_description
1 polymer ?
#
loop_
_entity_poly.entity_id
_entity_poly.type
_entity_poly.pdbx_seq_one_letter_code
_entity_poly.pdbx_strand_id
1 'polypeptide(L)'
;MEDVLDEVVSSEDLQKFERVFHEQLHQGNVSHKAQFEYAWCLGILLLKELFNSHPEGKRDYLFYLAIGNARIKEYNKALHYRQINKRMEKEGLIGMAVAGGAVLALGGIVGLGIALASKK
;
A
#
# COMPACT_ATOMS: atom_id res chain seq x y z
N MET A 1 -0.76 11.93 -7.78
CA MET A 1 -0.77 10.52 -7.30
C MET A 1 -2.13 10.23 -6.67
N GLU A 2 -3.23 10.70 -7.28
CA GLU A 2 -4.57 10.66 -6.64
C GLU A 2 -5.62 9.89 -7.46
N ASP A 3 -5.40 9.58 -8.73
CA ASP A 3 -6.40 8.86 -9.56
C ASP A 3 -6.13 7.36 -9.77
N VAL A 4 -5.41 6.71 -8.85
CA VAL A 4 -5.01 5.30 -9.07
C VAL A 4 -6.04 4.30 -8.51
N LEU A 5 -7.02 4.76 -7.73
CA LEU A 5 -8.02 3.90 -7.08
C LEU A 5 -9.43 4.01 -7.64
N ASP A 6 -9.63 4.87 -8.65
CA ASP A 6 -10.91 5.07 -9.34
C ASP A 6 -11.27 3.92 -10.29
N GLU A 7 -10.31 3.03 -10.59
CA GLU A 7 -10.65 1.67 -10.97
C GLU A 7 -11.17 0.93 -9.74
N VAL A 8 -12.45 1.16 -9.50
CA VAL A 8 -13.42 0.25 -8.88
C VAL A 8 -12.83 -1.16 -8.87
N VAL A 9 -12.53 -1.65 -7.66
CA VAL A 9 -12.41 -3.09 -7.44
C VAL A 9 -13.62 -3.67 -8.13
N SER A 10 -13.44 -4.51 -9.16
CA SER A 10 -14.44 -5.41 -9.72
C SER A 10 -15.51 -5.63 -8.67
N SER A 11 -16.55 -4.79 -8.71
CA SER A 11 -17.57 -4.82 -7.67
C SER A 11 -18.32 -6.14 -7.78
N GLU A 12 -18.21 -6.76 -8.95
CA GLU A 12 -18.70 -8.05 -9.36
C GLU A 12 -18.17 -9.19 -8.48
N ASP A 13 -16.86 -9.27 -8.18
CA ASP A 13 -16.34 -10.37 -7.35
C ASP A 13 -16.72 -10.19 -5.87
N LEU A 14 -16.63 -8.97 -5.35
CA LEU A 14 -17.05 -8.66 -3.98
C LEU A 14 -18.55 -8.95 -3.78
N GLN A 15 -19.38 -8.44 -4.69
CA GLN A 15 -20.84 -8.68 -4.68
C GLN A 15 -21.16 -10.16 -4.86
N LYS A 16 -20.35 -10.92 -5.60
CA LYS A 16 -20.54 -12.36 -5.77
C LYS A 16 -20.31 -13.11 -4.46
N PHE A 17 -19.24 -12.80 -3.72
CA PHE A 17 -18.98 -13.43 -2.42
C PHE A 17 -19.99 -12.97 -1.36
N GLU A 18 -20.38 -11.69 -1.38
CA GLU A 18 -21.42 -11.15 -0.50
C GLU A 18 -22.79 -11.80 -0.76
N ARG A 19 -23.16 -12.01 -2.03
CA ARG A 19 -24.41 -12.68 -2.40
C ARG A 19 -24.40 -14.14 -1.96
N VAL A 20 -23.32 -14.87 -2.23
CA VAL A 20 -23.18 -16.28 -1.81
C VAL A 20 -23.23 -16.41 -0.29
N PHE A 21 -22.61 -15.49 0.44
CA PHE A 21 -22.63 -15.47 1.90
C PHE A 21 -24.04 -15.21 2.44
N HIS A 22 -24.73 -14.17 1.95
CA HIS A 22 -26.09 -13.86 2.38
C HIS A 22 -27.10 -14.94 2.00
N GLU A 23 -26.99 -15.55 0.81
CA GLU A 23 -27.83 -16.69 0.41
C GLU A 23 -27.64 -17.87 1.37
N GLN A 24 -26.40 -18.21 1.73
CA GLN A 24 -26.12 -19.28 2.68
C GLN A 24 -26.55 -18.93 4.11
N LEU A 25 -26.47 -17.64 4.48
CA LEU A 25 -26.97 -17.13 5.76
C LEU A 25 -28.49 -17.29 5.86
N HIS A 26 -29.22 -16.95 4.80
CA HIS A 26 -30.67 -17.15 4.71
C HIS A 26 -31.07 -18.63 4.73
N GLN A 27 -30.25 -19.50 4.16
CA GLN A 27 -30.45 -20.95 4.19
C GLN A 27 -30.10 -21.59 5.55
N GLY A 28 -29.52 -20.83 6.49
CA GLY A 28 -29.18 -21.30 7.83
C GLY A 28 -27.98 -22.25 7.91
N ASN A 29 -27.28 -22.50 6.79
CA ASN A 29 -26.11 -23.36 6.74
C ASN A 29 -24.99 -22.67 5.96
N VAL A 30 -24.18 -21.90 6.69
CA VAL A 30 -23.05 -21.19 6.11
C VAL A 30 -21.82 -22.08 6.09
N SER A 31 -21.30 -22.32 4.89
CA SER A 31 -20.05 -23.06 4.72
C SER A 31 -18.89 -22.30 5.35
N HIS A 32 -17.99 -23.01 6.05
CA HIS A 32 -16.72 -22.46 6.53
C HIS A 32 -15.91 -21.78 5.40
N LYS A 33 -16.02 -22.29 4.17
CA LYS A 33 -15.38 -21.70 2.99
C LYS A 33 -15.98 -20.33 2.65
N ALA A 34 -17.30 -20.21 2.66
CA ALA A 34 -17.99 -18.95 2.39
C ALA A 34 -17.72 -17.90 3.48
N GLN A 35 -17.69 -18.30 4.75
CA GLN A 35 -17.28 -17.43 5.87
C GLN A 35 -15.85 -16.89 5.68
N PHE A 36 -14.91 -17.77 5.34
CA PHE A 36 -13.52 -17.38 5.14
C PHE A 36 -13.35 -16.43 3.95
N GLU A 37 -13.98 -16.75 2.81
CA GLU A 37 -13.91 -15.91 1.60
C GLU A 37 -14.55 -14.53 1.81
N TYR A 38 -15.68 -14.46 2.50
CA TYR A 38 -16.35 -13.20 2.85
C TYR A 38 -15.52 -12.36 3.82
N ALA A 39 -15.02 -12.96 4.90
CA ALA A 39 -14.15 -12.26 5.87
C ALA A 39 -12.88 -11.71 5.21
N TRP A 40 -12.28 -12.47 4.29
CA TRP A 40 -11.12 -12.03 3.54
C TRP A 40 -11.42 -10.82 2.64
N CYS A 41 -12.55 -10.85 1.93
CA CYS A 41 -13.01 -9.73 1.11
C CYS A 41 -13.26 -8.47 1.94
N LEU A 42 -13.89 -8.62 3.10
CA LEU A 42 -14.14 -7.53 4.04
C LEU A 42 -12.83 -6.90 4.53
N GLY A 43 -11.81 -7.72 4.79
CA GLY A 43 -10.48 -7.25 5.17
C GLY A 43 -9.79 -6.42 4.09
N ILE A 44 -9.94 -6.79 2.81
CA ILE A 44 -9.43 -6.00 1.68
C ILE A 44 -10.17 -4.67 1.55
N LEU A 45 -11.48 -4.65 1.78
CA LEU A 45 -12.29 -3.43 1.75
C LEU A 45 -11.84 -2.44 2.83
N LEU A 46 -11.66 -2.92 4.08
CA LEU A 46 -11.16 -2.11 5.19
C LEU A 46 -9.77 -1.55 4.91
N LEU A 47 -8.87 -2.34 4.32
CA LEU A 47 -7.54 -1.87 3.91
C LEU A 47 -7.62 -0.74 2.87
N LYS A 48 -8.62 -0.78 1.98
CA LYS A 48 -8.83 0.30 1.00
C LYS A 48 -9.35 1.58 1.67
N GLU A 49 -10.27 1.48 2.62
CA GLU A 49 -10.70 2.63 3.42
C GLU A 49 -9.56 3.24 4.24
N LEU A 50 -8.75 2.40 4.88
CA LEU A 50 -7.57 2.83 5.63
C LEU A 50 -6.54 3.52 4.72
N PHE A 51 -6.36 3.03 3.49
CA PHE A 51 -5.49 3.68 2.51
C PHE A 51 -5.93 5.10 2.17
N ASN A 52 -7.24 5.34 2.02
CA ASN A 52 -7.78 6.67 1.73
C ASN A 52 -7.75 7.59 2.97
N SER A 53 -7.97 7.04 4.16
CA SER A 53 -8.12 7.81 5.40
C SER A 53 -6.80 8.11 6.10
N HIS A 54 -5.81 7.22 6.03
CA HIS A 54 -4.56 7.30 6.80
C HIS A 54 -3.32 7.26 5.87
N PRO A 55 -2.70 8.42 5.58
CA PRO A 55 -1.56 8.48 4.67
C PRO A 55 -0.27 7.85 5.24
N GLU A 56 -0.13 7.77 6.57
CA GLU A 56 1.11 7.29 7.22
C GLU A 56 1.41 5.81 6.92
N GLY A 57 0.38 4.97 6.76
CA GLY A 57 0.53 3.53 6.50
C GLY A 57 0.36 3.11 5.05
N LYS A 58 0.31 4.05 4.09
CA LYS A 58 -0.07 3.76 2.69
C LYS A 58 0.76 2.66 2.02
N ARG A 59 2.06 2.56 2.34
CA ARG A 59 2.92 1.49 1.83
C ARG A 59 2.49 0.11 2.29
N ASP A 60 2.23 -0.03 3.59
CA ASP A 60 1.82 -1.31 4.18
C ASP A 60 0.44 -1.71 3.66
N TYR A 61 -0.49 -0.75 3.57
CA TYR A 61 -1.81 -0.99 3.00
C TYR A 61 -1.73 -1.44 1.52
N LEU A 62 -0.89 -0.81 0.70
CA LEU A 62 -0.67 -1.23 -0.69
C LEU A 62 -0.08 -2.64 -0.80
N PHE A 63 0.83 -2.99 0.11
CA PHE A 63 1.40 -4.34 0.15
C PHE A 63 0.34 -5.39 0.47
N TYR A 64 -0.49 -5.17 1.49
CA TYR A 64 -1.59 -6.09 1.83
C TYR A 64 -2.69 -6.12 0.77
N LEU A 65 -3.00 -5.00 0.13
CA LEU A 65 -3.90 -4.94 -1.02
C LEU A 65 -3.37 -5.79 -2.18
N ALA A 66 -2.06 -5.73 -2.49
CA ALA A 66 -1.47 -6.57 -3.54
C ALA A 66 -1.59 -8.07 -3.23
N ILE A 67 -1.33 -8.48 -1.98
CA ILE A 67 -1.47 -9.89 -1.55
C ILE A 67 -2.93 -10.33 -1.57
N GLY A 68 -3.83 -9.49 -1.07
CA GLY A 68 -5.27 -9.76 -1.03
C GLY A 68 -5.85 -10.01 -2.42
N ASN A 69 -5.52 -9.14 -3.38
CA ASN A 69 -5.96 -9.28 -4.77
C ASN A 69 -5.31 -10.49 -5.47
N ALA A 70 -4.06 -10.83 -5.15
CA ALA A 70 -3.41 -12.02 -5.69
C ALA A 70 -4.11 -13.33 -5.26
N ARG A 71 -4.65 -13.37 -4.03
CA ARG A 71 -5.43 -14.52 -3.53
C ARG A 71 -6.80 -14.65 -4.20
N ILE A 72 -7.43 -13.54 -4.57
CA ILE A 72 -8.70 -13.51 -5.31
C ILE A 72 -8.51 -13.84 -6.80
N LYS A 73 -7.26 -14.07 -7.23
CA LYS A 73 -6.85 -14.29 -8.64
C LYS A 73 -7.01 -13.06 -9.54
N GLU A 74 -7.15 -11.89 -8.92
CA GLU A 74 -7.10 -10.58 -9.57
C GLU A 74 -5.65 -10.16 -9.79
N TYR A 75 -4.93 -10.94 -10.61
CA TYR A 75 -3.49 -10.79 -10.79
C TYR A 75 -3.09 -9.45 -11.41
N ASN A 76 -3.91 -8.90 -12.31
CA ASN A 76 -3.66 -7.60 -12.93
C ASN A 76 -3.62 -6.47 -11.88
N LYS A 77 -4.63 -6.40 -11.00
CA LYS A 77 -4.68 -5.43 -9.91
C LYS A 77 -3.56 -5.67 -8.89
N ALA A 78 -3.28 -6.94 -8.55
CA ALA A 78 -2.20 -7.29 -7.65
C ALA A 78 -0.81 -6.85 -8.17
N LEU A 79 -0.58 -6.99 -9.47
CA LEU A 79 0.63 -6.49 -10.13
C LEU A 79 0.69 -4.96 -10.10
N HIS A 80 -0.43 -4.30 -10.36
CA HIS A 80 -0.54 -2.85 -10.32
C HIS A 80 -0.20 -2.29 -8.93
N TYR A 81 -0.84 -2.79 -7.87
CA TYR A 81 -0.55 -2.37 -6.48
C TYR A 81 0.91 -2.60 -6.08
N ARG A 82 1.48 -3.73 -6.50
CA ARG A 82 2.90 -4.04 -6.26
C ARG A 82 3.83 -3.05 -6.98
N GLN A 83 3.49 -2.65 -8.20
CA GLN A 83 4.25 -1.67 -8.98
C GLN A 83 4.27 -0.31 -8.28
N ILE A 84 3.11 0.12 -7.77
CA ILE A 84 2.98 1.37 -7.02
C ILE A 84 3.79 1.29 -5.73
N ASN A 85 3.68 0.19 -4.98
CA ASN A 85 4.43 0.02 -3.74
C ASN A 85 5.94 0.14 -3.98
N LYS A 86 6.46 -0.47 -5.05
CA LYS A 86 7.87 -0.32 -5.45
C LYS A 86 8.26 1.11 -5.83
N ARG A 87 7.36 1.89 -6.43
CA ARG A 87 7.61 3.30 -6.74
C ARG A 87 7.66 4.14 -5.46
N MET A 88 6.72 3.92 -4.54
CA MET A 88 6.67 4.57 -3.23
C MET A 88 7.96 4.36 -2.43
N GLU A 89 8.52 3.14 -2.48
CA GLU A 89 9.82 2.83 -1.83
C GLU A 89 11.00 3.59 -2.44
N LYS A 90 11.05 3.66 -3.77
CA LYS A 90 12.12 4.38 -4.47
C LYS A 90 12.06 5.87 -4.22
N GLU A 91 10.88 6.47 -4.26
CA GLU A 91 10.72 7.91 -4.00
C GLU A 91 11.06 8.27 -2.55
N GLY A 92 10.69 7.42 -1.58
CA GLY A 92 11.13 7.57 -0.19
C GLY A 92 12.66 7.53 -0.02
N LEU A 93 13.33 6.60 -0.71
CA LEU A 93 14.80 6.51 -0.69
C LEU A 93 15.46 7.74 -1.33
N ILE A 94 14.95 8.19 -2.47
CA ILE A 94 15.49 9.36 -3.19
C ILE A 94 15.32 10.63 -2.34
N GLY A 95 14.17 10.82 -1.69
CA GLY A 95 13.96 11.95 -0.78
C GLY A 95 14.95 11.98 0.39
N MET A 96 15.23 10.81 0.98
CA MET A 96 16.22 10.68 2.06
C MET A 96 17.65 10.99 1.58
N ALA A 97 18.03 10.54 0.38
CA ALA A 97 19.35 10.81 -0.20
C ALA A 97 19.55 12.31 -0.52
N VAL A 98 18.53 12.99 -1.03
CA VAL A 98 18.60 14.43 -1.35
C VAL A 98 18.69 15.27 -0.07
N ALA A 99 17.92 14.94 0.97
CA ALA A 99 18.02 15.61 2.26
C ALA A 99 19.40 15.39 2.92
N GLY A 100 19.95 14.18 2.84
CA GLY A 100 21.30 13.88 3.35
C GLY A 100 22.43 14.58 2.58
N GLY A 101 22.31 14.70 1.26
CA GLY A 101 23.31 15.36 0.41
C GLY A 101 23.39 16.87 0.59
N ALA A 102 22.24 17.54 0.83
CA ALA A 102 22.20 18.99 1.05
C ALA A 102 22.88 19.43 2.36
N VAL A 103 22.81 18.61 3.42
CA VAL A 103 23.47 18.89 4.72
C VAL A 103 24.99 18.81 4.61
N LEU A 104 25.51 17.83 3.86
CA LEU A 104 26.96 17.66 3.67
C LEU A 104 27.58 18.76 2.80
N ALA A 105 26.85 19.31 1.83
CA ALA A 105 27.36 20.38 0.98
C ALA A 105 27.53 21.72 1.74
N LEU A 106 26.63 22.03 2.68
CA LEU A 106 26.75 23.23 3.52
C LEU A 106 27.73 23.02 4.69
N GLY A 107 27.76 21.80 5.28
CA GLY A 107 28.71 21.46 6.35
C GLY A 107 30.15 21.29 5.88
N GLY A 108 30.37 20.85 4.63
CA GLY A 108 31.70 20.65 4.05
C GLY A 108 32.49 21.94 3.86
N ILE A 109 31.83 23.05 3.50
CA ILE A 109 32.49 24.36 3.35
C ILE A 109 32.92 24.91 4.72
N VAL A 110 32.06 24.80 5.74
CA VAL A 110 32.37 25.27 7.10
C VAL A 110 33.42 24.38 7.78
N GLY A 111 33.31 23.05 7.62
CA GLY A 111 34.23 22.08 8.22
C GLY A 111 35.64 22.14 7.65
N LEU A 112 35.81 22.30 6.33
CA LEU A 112 37.13 22.52 5.73
C LEU A 112 37.73 23.88 6.12
N GLY A 113 36.91 24.93 6.25
CA GLY A 113 37.36 26.24 6.69
C GLY A 113 37.93 26.23 8.12
N ILE A 114 37.24 25.56 9.05
CA ILE A 114 37.68 25.44 10.44
C ILE A 114 38.92 24.52 10.56
N ALA A 115 38.97 23.42 9.80
CA ALA A 115 40.10 22.48 9.85
C ALA A 115 41.40 23.05 9.24
N LEU A 116 41.30 23.92 8.23
CA LEU A 116 42.47 24.60 7.67
C LEU A 116 42.96 25.77 8.54
N ALA A 117 42.06 26.42 9.30
CA ALA A 117 42.41 27.53 10.18
C ALA A 117 43.15 27.10 11.47
N SER A 118 42.97 25.86 11.94
CA SER A 118 43.61 25.37 13.16
C SER A 118 45.04 24.82 12.96
N LYS A 119 45.60 24.92 11.74
CA LYS A 119 46.94 24.39 11.41
C LYS A 119 48.02 25.47 11.21
N LYS A 120 47.81 26.67 11.74
CA LYS A 120 48.81 27.74 11.76
C LYS A 120 49.00 28.29 13.17
#